data_AF-S3CF62-F1
#
_entry.id   AF-S3CF62-F1
#
_cell.length_a   1.000
_cell.length_b   1.000
_cell.length_c   1.000
_cell.angle_alpha   90.00
_cell.angle_beta   90.00
_cell.angle_gamma   90.00
#
_symmetry.space_group_name_H-M   'P 1'
#
loop_
_entity.id
_entity.type
_entity.pdbx_description
1 polymer ?
#
loop_
_entity_poly.entity_id
_entity_poly.type
_entity_poly.pdbx_seq_one_letter_code
_entity_poly.pdbx_strand_id
1 'polypeptide(L)'
;MNMIDSEGLRNRAERGQGLEQFVKDEDTLALARSGKKQILARRFGFISVVGFACTLMNTWEGVLTTFLLGYQNGGPAGLVYGFLVAWLSYITGWVTVAGWVSSTATTSFFASSLVQGLIILCNESYVGKGWHGTLLYWGVIVLALSVNTIFSKLLPAFEVTVLILHVLGFFAVLIPLVRLAPHTQSNEIWGTFLNSGWSSMSLAFFIGMEGVAAPFVGTDGAVHMSEEIKGAAKTVPRAMIYSIMINGFLGGGMLLATLYCAGDLETAAASPTGYPFIAIFANGVKSTAGATVMEKEILPQV
;
A
#
# COMPACT_ATOMS: atom_id res chain seq x y z
N MET A 1 4.63 45.35 -15.63
CA MET A 1 3.51 44.37 -15.65
C MET A 1 3.24 43.99 -14.21
N ASN A 2 2.18 44.53 -13.61
CA ASN A 2 1.92 44.39 -12.17
C ASN A 2 1.64 42.92 -11.83
N MET A 3 2.44 42.35 -10.93
CA MET A 3 2.18 41.01 -10.39
C MET A 3 0.84 41.05 -9.65
N ILE A 4 -0.09 40.19 -10.05
CA ILE A 4 -1.36 39.98 -9.34
C ILE A 4 -1.01 39.40 -7.97
N ASP A 5 -1.48 40.02 -6.90
CA ASP A 5 -1.26 39.53 -5.55
C ASP A 5 -2.08 38.26 -5.25
N SER A 6 -1.79 37.62 -4.11
CA SER A 6 -2.45 36.38 -3.69
C SER A 6 -3.97 36.49 -3.56
N GLU A 7 -4.48 37.69 -3.28
CA GLU A 7 -5.92 37.95 -3.09
C GLU A 7 -6.63 38.08 -4.44
N GLY A 8 -5.98 38.73 -5.41
CA GLY A 8 -6.40 38.78 -6.80
C GLY A 8 -6.40 37.41 -7.47
N LEU A 9 -5.45 36.53 -7.13
CA LEU A 9 -5.44 35.14 -7.61
C LEU A 9 -6.57 34.31 -6.99
N ARG A 10 -6.84 34.44 -5.67
CA ARG A 10 -7.95 33.75 -4.98
C ARG A 10 -9.31 34.12 -5.58
N ASN A 11 -9.58 35.42 -5.75
CA ASN A 11 -10.84 35.90 -6.31
C ASN A 11 -11.06 35.43 -7.77
N ARG A 12 -10.01 35.07 -8.50
CA ARG A 12 -10.10 34.53 -9.86
C ARG A 12 -10.30 33.01 -9.87
N ALA A 13 -9.68 32.31 -8.91
CA ALA A 13 -9.92 30.89 -8.65
C ALA A 13 -11.40 30.64 -8.29
N GLU A 14 -11.97 31.46 -7.40
CA GLU A 14 -13.38 31.43 -7.01
C GLU A 14 -14.34 31.72 -8.17
N ARG A 15 -13.88 32.47 -9.18
CA ARG A 15 -14.63 32.77 -10.41
C ARG A 15 -14.44 31.73 -11.53
N GLY A 16 -13.78 30.60 -11.24
CA GLY A 16 -13.58 29.52 -12.21
C GLY A 16 -12.65 29.87 -13.37
N GLN A 17 -11.81 30.91 -13.24
CA GLN A 17 -10.85 31.28 -14.28
C GLN A 17 -9.60 30.39 -14.20
N GLY A 18 -9.08 29.95 -15.35
CA GLY A 18 -7.84 29.17 -15.41
C GLY A 18 -6.63 29.98 -14.92
N LEU A 19 -6.11 29.66 -13.74
CA LEU A 19 -5.01 30.40 -13.08
C LEU A 19 -3.67 30.29 -13.83
N GLU A 20 -3.50 29.24 -14.63
CA GLU A 20 -2.29 28.94 -15.42
C GLU A 20 -1.94 30.05 -16.41
N GLN A 21 -2.93 30.84 -16.82
CA GLN A 21 -2.78 31.98 -17.72
C GLN A 21 -2.04 33.16 -17.06
N PHE A 22 -2.04 33.23 -15.73
CA PHE A 22 -1.65 34.40 -14.95
C PHE A 22 -0.41 34.16 -14.09
N VAL A 23 0.01 32.91 -13.92
CA VAL A 23 1.12 32.51 -13.05
C VAL A 23 2.05 31.60 -13.84
N LYS A 24 3.33 31.98 -13.94
CA LYS A 24 4.35 31.23 -14.69
C LYS A 24 4.99 30.07 -13.93
N ASP A 25 4.80 30.02 -12.62
CA ASP A 25 5.49 29.13 -11.70
C ASP A 25 4.50 28.13 -11.08
N GLU A 26 4.79 26.83 -11.24
CA GLU A 26 3.92 25.74 -10.79
C GLU A 26 3.66 25.76 -9.29
N ASP A 27 4.66 26.10 -8.49
CA ASP A 27 4.52 26.16 -7.03
C ASP A 27 3.58 27.29 -6.59
N THR A 28 3.60 28.42 -7.28
CA THR A 28 2.70 29.56 -7.02
C THR A 28 1.29 29.22 -7.45
N LEU A 29 1.13 28.47 -8.55
CA LEU A 29 -0.15 27.90 -8.96
C LEU A 29 -0.70 26.92 -7.90
N ALA A 30 0.14 26.05 -7.36
CA ALA A 30 -0.23 25.10 -6.31
C ALA A 30 -0.65 25.81 -5.00
N LEU A 31 0.08 26.85 -4.59
CA LEU A 31 -0.29 27.68 -3.45
C LEU A 31 -1.60 28.44 -3.68
N ALA A 32 -1.81 28.98 -4.89
CA ALA A 32 -3.05 29.64 -5.26
C ALA A 32 -4.24 28.67 -5.26
N ARG A 33 -4.07 27.44 -5.77
CA ARG A 33 -5.09 26.37 -5.75
C ARG A 33 -5.46 25.95 -4.32
N SER A 34 -4.51 25.97 -3.39
CA SER A 34 -4.74 25.65 -1.97
C SER A 34 -5.21 26.84 -1.13
N GLY A 35 -5.40 28.02 -1.74
CA GLY A 35 -5.81 29.24 -1.05
C GLY A 35 -4.78 29.78 -0.07
N LYS A 36 -3.50 29.38 -0.20
CA LYS A 36 -2.41 29.77 0.69
C LYS A 36 -1.56 30.86 0.06
N LYS A 37 -1.25 31.89 0.84
CA LYS A 37 -0.26 32.91 0.47
C LYS A 37 1.14 32.36 0.71
N GLN A 38 2.07 32.60 -0.20
CA GLN A 38 3.49 32.33 0.04
C GLN A 38 4.00 33.24 1.17
N ILE A 39 4.42 32.65 2.29
CA ILE A 39 4.95 33.38 3.47
C ILE A 39 6.48 33.49 3.40
N LEU A 40 7.16 32.42 2.99
CA LEU A 40 8.62 32.38 2.91
C LEU A 40 9.09 32.64 1.48
N ALA A 41 10.19 33.38 1.34
CA ALA A 41 10.88 33.51 0.06
C ALA A 41 11.55 32.18 -0.31
N ARG A 42 11.33 31.69 -1.54
CA ARG A 42 12.02 30.51 -2.06
C ARG A 42 13.47 30.87 -2.39
N ARG A 43 14.36 30.65 -1.43
CA ARG A 43 15.78 31.03 -1.52
C ARG A 43 16.71 29.87 -1.89
N PHE A 44 16.25 28.63 -1.69
CA PHE A 44 17.05 27.43 -1.91
C PHE A 44 16.63 26.75 -3.21
N GLY A 45 17.57 26.64 -4.16
CA GLY A 45 17.44 25.74 -5.31
C GLY A 45 17.97 24.33 -4.98
N PHE A 46 17.71 23.36 -5.85
CA PHE A 46 18.12 21.96 -5.66
C PHE A 46 19.59 21.80 -5.25
N ILE A 47 20.52 22.44 -5.99
CA ILE A 47 21.96 22.38 -5.68
C ILE A 47 22.29 22.97 -4.30
N SER A 48 21.57 24.01 -3.88
CA SER A 48 21.78 24.60 -2.55
C SER A 48 21.28 23.68 -1.44
N VAL A 49 20.19 22.96 -1.66
CA VAL A 49 19.68 21.93 -0.73
C VAL A 49 20.65 20.75 -0.65
N VAL A 50 21.14 20.26 -1.80
CA VAL A 50 22.17 19.20 -1.85
C VAL A 50 23.43 19.66 -1.11
N GLY A 51 23.91 20.86 -1.40
CA GLY A 51 25.08 21.43 -0.72
C GLY A 51 24.88 21.53 0.78
N PHE A 52 23.72 22.02 1.23
CA PHE A 52 23.40 22.09 2.66
C PHE A 52 23.39 20.71 3.33
N ALA A 53 22.76 19.71 2.70
CA ALA A 53 22.72 18.34 3.20
C ALA A 53 24.13 17.71 3.25
N CYS A 54 24.95 17.88 2.21
CA CYS A 54 26.33 17.42 2.18
C CYS A 54 27.16 18.03 3.31
N THR A 55 27.04 19.34 3.55
CA THR A 55 27.76 20.02 4.63
C THR A 55 27.31 19.58 6.01
N LEU A 56 26.02 19.28 6.21
CA LEU A 56 25.54 18.72 7.48
C LEU A 56 26.10 17.32 7.76
N MET A 57 26.29 16.50 6.72
CA MET A 57 26.82 15.14 6.89
C MET A 57 28.33 15.11 7.19
N ASN A 58 29.09 16.12 6.73
CA ASN A 58 30.52 16.32 7.08
C ASN A 58 31.35 15.02 7.01
N THR A 59 31.15 14.25 5.94
CA THR A 59 31.49 12.82 5.90
C THR A 59 32.99 12.56 5.98
N TRP A 60 33.78 13.24 5.14
CA TRP A 60 35.21 13.00 5.06
C TRP A 60 35.95 13.61 6.26
N GLU A 61 35.53 14.77 6.74
CA GLU A 61 36.04 15.40 7.95
C GLU A 61 35.75 14.52 9.19
N GLY A 62 34.54 13.95 9.27
CA GLY A 62 34.15 13.01 10.33
C GLY A 62 34.98 11.72 10.32
N VAL A 63 35.24 11.16 9.13
CA VAL A 63 36.11 9.98 8.98
C VAL A 63 37.54 10.29 9.42
N LEU A 64 38.09 11.46 9.05
CA LEU A 64 39.44 11.86 9.49
C LEU A 64 39.50 12.04 11.01
N THR A 65 38.46 12.62 11.61
CA THR A 65 38.40 12.87 13.07
C THR A 65 38.30 11.58 13.87
N THR A 66 37.61 10.57 13.35
CA THR A 66 37.39 9.28 14.01
C THR A 66 38.35 8.18 13.57
N PHE A 67 39.29 8.50 12.66
CA PHE A 67 40.19 7.54 12.02
C PHE A 67 40.96 6.68 13.03
N LEU A 68 41.59 7.30 14.04
CA LEU A 68 42.42 6.58 14.99
C LEU A 68 41.62 5.54 15.78
N LEU A 69 40.39 5.88 16.17
CA LEU A 69 39.48 4.98 16.87
C LEU A 69 39.12 3.78 16.00
N GLY A 70 38.76 4.01 14.73
CA GLY A 70 38.43 2.92 13.81
C GLY A 70 39.66 2.06 13.47
N TYR A 71 40.83 2.67 13.32
CA TYR A 71 42.08 1.96 13.06
C TYR A 71 42.48 1.06 14.24
N GLN A 72 42.40 1.56 15.48
CA GLN A 72 42.79 0.79 16.66
C GLN A 72 41.89 -0.43 16.92
N ASN A 73 40.61 -0.35 16.56
CA ASN A 73 39.63 -1.40 16.85
C ASN A 73 39.37 -2.35 15.67
N GLY A 74 39.54 -1.91 14.41
CA GLY A 74 39.25 -2.70 13.21
C GLY A 74 40.39 -2.77 12.19
N GLY A 75 41.46 -2.00 12.37
CA GLY A 75 42.56 -1.89 11.42
C GLY A 75 42.14 -1.26 10.07
N PRO A 76 43.06 -1.23 9.09
CA PRO A 76 42.78 -0.69 7.75
C PRO A 76 41.61 -1.38 7.06
N ALA A 77 41.55 -2.72 7.13
CA ALA A 77 40.49 -3.50 6.51
C ALA A 77 39.12 -3.21 7.16
N GLY A 78 39.07 -3.14 8.50
CA GLY A 78 37.84 -2.82 9.23
C GLY A 78 37.31 -1.43 8.90
N LEU A 79 38.18 -0.43 8.68
CA LEU A 79 37.77 0.89 8.21
C LEU A 79 37.13 0.84 6.80
N VAL A 80 37.73 0.11 5.86
CA VAL A 80 37.22 0.00 4.49
C VAL A 80 35.88 -0.75 4.47
N TYR A 81 35.81 -1.94 5.05
CA TYR A 81 34.58 -2.73 5.07
C TYR A 81 33.51 -2.08 5.94
N GLY A 82 33.88 -1.50 7.07
CA GLY A 82 32.96 -0.78 7.95
C GLY A 82 32.30 0.41 7.25
N PHE A 83 33.07 1.17 6.45
CA PHE A 83 32.51 2.26 5.63
C PHE A 83 31.50 1.75 4.59
N LEU A 84 31.84 0.67 3.87
CA LEU A 84 30.93 0.07 2.88
C LEU A 84 29.64 -0.45 3.53
N VAL A 85 29.77 -1.15 4.66
CA VAL A 85 28.61 -1.63 5.43
C VAL A 85 27.74 -0.47 5.90
N ALA A 86 28.34 0.59 6.44
CA ALA A 86 27.61 1.78 6.86
C ALA A 86 26.87 2.42 5.68
N TRP A 87 27.56 2.68 4.56
CA TRP A 87 26.96 3.28 3.38
C TRP A 87 25.79 2.48 2.81
N LEU A 88 25.98 1.15 2.67
CA LEU A 88 24.90 0.26 2.22
C LEU A 88 23.74 0.23 3.21
N SER A 89 24.01 0.25 4.52
CA SER A 89 22.94 0.28 5.54
C SER A 89 22.05 1.52 5.44
N TYR A 90 22.63 2.69 5.13
CA TYR A 90 21.85 3.91 4.90
C TYR A 90 21.00 3.79 3.63
N ILE A 91 21.53 3.24 2.54
CA ILE A 91 20.74 2.99 1.31
C ILE A 91 19.58 2.05 1.61
N THR A 92 19.84 0.94 2.32
CA THR A 92 18.80 0.00 2.74
C THR A 92 17.73 0.71 3.58
N GLY A 93 18.13 1.58 4.52
CA GLY A 93 17.21 2.38 5.32
C GLY A 93 16.31 3.29 4.47
N TRP A 94 16.88 4.02 3.50
CA TRP A 94 16.11 4.88 2.59
C TRP A 94 15.12 4.08 1.73
N VAL A 95 15.57 2.97 1.13
CA VAL A 95 14.69 2.09 0.34
C VAL A 95 13.56 1.52 1.20
N THR A 96 13.86 1.17 2.46
CA THR A 96 12.86 0.67 3.41
C THR A 96 11.80 1.73 3.71
N VAL A 97 12.20 2.96 4.04
CA VAL A 97 11.25 4.07 4.30
C VAL A 97 10.41 4.38 3.06
N ALA A 98 11.01 4.40 1.86
CA ALA A 98 10.27 4.59 0.62
C ALA A 98 9.25 3.46 0.39
N GLY A 99 9.62 2.21 0.72
CA GLY A 99 8.73 1.06 0.70
C GLY A 99 7.53 1.23 1.63
N TRP A 100 7.73 1.70 2.87
CA TRP A 100 6.65 1.91 3.84
C TRP A 100 5.66 3.01 3.42
N VAL A 101 6.17 4.14 2.91
CA VAL A 101 5.31 5.22 2.40
C VAL A 101 4.49 4.72 1.21
N SER A 102 5.11 3.96 0.31
CA SER A 102 4.43 3.38 -0.85
C SER A 102 3.38 2.35 -0.41
N SER A 103 3.70 1.49 0.55
CA SER A 103 2.79 0.48 1.09
C SER A 103 1.54 1.10 1.73
N THR A 104 1.70 2.17 2.50
CA THR A 104 0.57 2.92 3.10
C THR A 104 -0.34 3.51 2.02
N ALA A 105 0.26 4.06 0.96
CA ALA A 105 -0.51 4.59 -0.17
C ALA A 105 -1.24 3.47 -0.93
N THR A 106 -0.58 2.34 -1.19
CA THR A 106 -1.17 1.20 -1.88
C THR A 106 -2.35 0.60 -1.11
N THR A 107 -2.19 0.32 0.18
CA THR A 107 -3.27 -0.24 1.04
C THR A 107 -4.47 0.70 1.13
N SER A 108 -4.22 2.00 1.35
CA SER A 108 -5.28 3.02 1.38
C SER A 108 -6.01 3.11 0.03
N PHE A 109 -5.29 2.97 -1.09
CA PHE A 109 -5.89 2.92 -2.42
C PHE A 109 -6.80 1.70 -2.55
N PHE A 110 -6.29 0.50 -2.24
CA PHE A 110 -7.08 -0.73 -2.28
C PHE A 110 -8.34 -0.67 -1.41
N ALA A 111 -8.24 -0.26 -0.14
CA ALA A 111 -9.40 -0.15 0.72
C ALA A 111 -10.45 0.83 0.15
N SER A 112 -10.01 1.98 -0.36
CA SER A 112 -10.91 2.99 -0.92
C SER A 112 -11.62 2.55 -2.21
N SER A 113 -10.90 1.86 -3.10
CA SER A 113 -11.43 1.35 -4.36
C SER A 113 -12.33 0.13 -4.14
N LEU A 114 -12.07 -0.70 -3.13
CA LEU A 114 -12.98 -1.77 -2.69
C LEU A 114 -14.29 -1.19 -2.18
N VAL A 115 -14.26 -0.20 -1.29
CA VAL A 115 -15.49 0.51 -0.84
C VAL A 115 -16.26 1.07 -2.02
N GLN A 116 -15.58 1.66 -3.01
CA GLN A 116 -16.23 2.15 -4.22
C GLN A 116 -16.84 1.02 -5.06
N GLY A 117 -16.14 -0.11 -5.20
CA GLY A 117 -16.64 -1.32 -5.85
C GLY A 117 -17.89 -1.87 -5.17
N LEU A 118 -17.94 -1.85 -3.85
CA LEU A 118 -19.11 -2.24 -3.07
C LEU A 118 -20.32 -1.35 -3.33
N ILE A 119 -20.09 -0.02 -3.41
CA ILE A 119 -21.16 0.94 -3.72
C ILE A 119 -21.74 0.65 -5.11
N ILE A 120 -20.89 0.37 -6.10
CA ILE A 120 -21.31 0.00 -7.45
C ILE A 120 -22.12 -1.30 -7.43
N LEU A 121 -21.67 -2.31 -6.69
CA LEU A 121 -22.39 -3.57 -6.54
C LEU A 121 -23.78 -3.37 -5.92
N CYS A 122 -23.89 -2.51 -4.90
CA CYS A 122 -25.14 -2.29 -4.18
C CYS A 122 -26.09 -1.29 -4.85
N ASN A 123 -25.59 -0.46 -5.77
CA ASN A 123 -26.35 0.60 -6.40
C ASN A 123 -25.97 0.76 -7.88
N GLU A 124 -26.77 0.14 -8.75
CA GLU A 124 -26.57 0.16 -10.21
C GLU A 124 -26.65 1.58 -10.81
N SER A 125 -27.30 2.54 -10.13
CA SER A 125 -27.38 3.93 -10.61
C SER A 125 -26.13 4.76 -10.32
N TYR A 126 -25.23 4.25 -9.47
CA TYR A 126 -24.02 4.97 -9.10
C TYR A 126 -22.93 4.81 -10.18
N VAL A 127 -22.54 5.94 -10.78
CA VAL A 127 -21.42 6.01 -11.72
C VAL A 127 -20.15 6.40 -10.97
N GLY A 128 -19.25 5.44 -10.78
CA GLY A 128 -17.95 5.66 -10.15
C GLY A 128 -17.10 6.66 -10.93
N LYS A 129 -16.68 7.75 -10.28
CA LYS A 129 -15.74 8.74 -10.84
C LYS A 129 -14.43 8.68 -10.08
N GLY A 130 -13.32 9.03 -10.75
CA GLY A 130 -11.99 9.00 -10.12
C GLY A 130 -11.89 9.84 -8.84
N TRP A 131 -12.55 11.01 -8.81
CA TRP A 131 -12.54 11.87 -7.62
C TRP A 131 -13.34 11.30 -6.44
N HIS A 132 -14.33 10.41 -6.66
CA HIS A 132 -15.00 9.72 -5.57
C HIS A 132 -14.00 8.83 -4.83
N GLY A 133 -13.22 8.04 -5.58
CA GLY A 133 -12.16 7.19 -5.04
C GLY A 133 -11.09 7.99 -4.31
N THR A 134 -10.68 9.14 -4.85
CA THR A 134 -9.73 10.05 -4.18
C THR A 134 -10.27 10.55 -2.83
N LEU A 135 -11.55 10.88 -2.71
CA LEU A 135 -12.12 11.31 -1.43
C LEU A 135 -12.21 10.15 -0.42
N LEU A 136 -12.60 8.95 -0.88
CA LEU A 136 -12.60 7.76 -0.04
C LEU A 136 -11.18 7.42 0.45
N TYR A 137 -10.18 7.53 -0.42
CA TYR A 137 -8.76 7.36 -0.11
C TYR A 137 -8.30 8.31 1.00
N TRP A 138 -8.60 9.61 0.88
CA TRP A 138 -8.30 10.57 1.95
C TRP A 138 -9.05 10.26 3.24
N GLY A 139 -10.29 9.76 3.15
CA GLY A 139 -11.06 9.30 4.31
C GLY A 139 -10.38 8.13 5.04
N VAL A 140 -9.90 7.13 4.30
CA VAL A 140 -9.16 5.98 4.84
C VAL A 140 -7.87 6.45 5.53
N ILE A 141 -7.10 7.34 4.89
CA ILE A 141 -5.87 7.89 5.49
C ILE A 141 -6.16 8.65 6.79
N VAL A 142 -7.19 9.50 6.80
CA VAL A 142 -7.55 10.27 8.01
C VAL A 142 -7.96 9.32 9.15
N LEU A 143 -8.70 8.27 8.83
CA LEU A 143 -9.08 7.24 9.80
C LEU A 143 -7.83 6.52 10.35
N ALA A 144 -6.95 6.03 9.47
CA ALA A 144 -5.72 5.35 9.85
C ALA A 144 -4.82 6.25 10.70
N LEU A 145 -4.67 7.52 10.34
CA LEU A 145 -3.91 8.51 11.12
C LEU A 145 -4.53 8.71 12.51
N SER A 146 -5.85 8.78 12.61
CA SER A 146 -6.56 8.96 13.88
C SER A 146 -6.35 7.76 14.81
N VAL A 147 -6.44 6.54 14.28
CA VAL A 147 -6.19 5.31 15.06
C VAL A 147 -4.75 5.28 15.58
N ASN A 148 -3.78 5.58 14.73
CA ASN A 148 -2.35 5.54 15.08
C ASN A 148 -1.93 6.64 16.07
N THR A 149 -2.56 7.81 16.04
CA THR A 149 -2.16 8.95 16.88
C THR A 149 -2.97 9.09 18.16
N ILE A 150 -4.28 8.81 18.11
CA ILE A 150 -5.21 9.06 19.23
C ILE A 150 -5.53 7.76 19.97
N PHE A 151 -5.71 6.65 19.26
CA PHE A 151 -6.24 5.40 19.80
C PHE A 151 -5.20 4.28 19.90
N SER A 152 -3.90 4.62 19.87
CA SER A 152 -2.80 3.65 19.84
C SER A 152 -2.84 2.61 20.98
N LYS A 153 -3.38 2.98 22.15
CA LYS A 153 -3.54 2.06 23.30
C LYS A 153 -4.56 0.94 23.06
N LEU A 154 -5.50 1.12 22.12
CA LEU A 154 -6.49 0.12 21.75
C LEU A 154 -5.98 -0.84 20.66
N LEU A 155 -4.85 -0.53 20.01
CA LEU A 155 -4.29 -1.32 18.92
C LEU A 155 -4.13 -2.80 19.29
N PRO A 156 -3.56 -3.19 20.46
CA PRO A 156 -3.38 -4.61 20.75
C PRO A 156 -4.70 -5.41 20.80
N ALA A 157 -5.78 -4.80 21.31
CA ALA A 157 -7.09 -5.44 21.34
C ALA A 157 -7.75 -5.46 19.96
N PHE A 158 -7.55 -4.40 19.18
CA PHE A 158 -8.02 -4.31 17.81
C PHE A 158 -7.36 -5.37 16.91
N GLU A 159 -6.04 -5.54 16.99
CA GLU A 159 -5.28 -6.54 16.23
C GLU A 159 -5.75 -7.98 16.51
N VAL A 160 -6.02 -8.32 17.77
CA VAL A 160 -6.58 -9.63 18.13
C VAL A 160 -7.98 -9.82 17.52
N THR A 161 -8.79 -8.76 17.51
CA THR A 161 -10.12 -8.79 16.90
C THR A 161 -10.02 -8.99 15.39
N VAL A 162 -9.13 -8.25 14.72
CA VAL A 162 -8.85 -8.39 13.29
C VAL A 162 -8.39 -9.81 12.96
N LEU A 163 -7.50 -10.41 13.76
CA LEU A 163 -7.07 -11.81 13.56
C LEU A 163 -8.23 -12.81 13.64
N ILE A 164 -9.15 -12.62 14.60
CA ILE A 164 -10.34 -13.47 14.72
C ILE A 164 -11.23 -13.29 13.49
N LEU A 165 -11.50 -12.05 13.08
CA LEU A 165 -12.29 -11.75 11.89
C LEU A 165 -11.61 -12.28 10.61
N HIS A 166 -10.28 -12.26 10.53
CA HIS A 166 -9.52 -12.81 9.41
C HIS A 166 -9.77 -14.31 9.21
N VAL A 167 -9.68 -15.07 10.31
CA VAL A 167 -9.88 -16.52 10.28
C VAL A 167 -11.36 -16.87 10.07
N LEU A 168 -12.29 -16.17 10.73
CA LEU A 168 -13.73 -16.43 10.56
C LEU A 168 -14.23 -15.98 9.18
N GLY A 169 -13.78 -14.81 8.73
CA GLY A 169 -14.07 -14.24 7.41
C GLY A 169 -13.61 -15.15 6.28
N PHE A 170 -12.45 -15.80 6.43
CA PHE A 170 -12.01 -16.84 5.49
C PHE A 170 -13.09 -17.92 5.30
N PHE A 171 -13.63 -18.49 6.37
CA PHE A 171 -14.68 -19.51 6.26
C PHE A 171 -16.02 -18.93 5.79
N ALA A 172 -16.34 -17.69 6.20
CA ALA A 172 -17.54 -16.98 5.78
C ALA A 172 -17.57 -16.72 4.27
N VAL A 173 -16.42 -16.57 3.62
CA VAL A 173 -16.29 -16.43 2.17
C VAL A 173 -16.14 -17.80 1.49
N LEU A 174 -15.24 -18.65 2.01
CA LEU A 174 -14.90 -19.93 1.39
C LEU A 174 -16.11 -20.86 1.29
N ILE A 175 -16.88 -21.01 2.38
CA ILE A 175 -17.97 -21.99 2.44
C ILE A 175 -19.09 -21.66 1.45
N PRO A 176 -19.65 -20.43 1.42
CA PRO A 176 -20.67 -20.09 0.42
C PRO A 176 -20.14 -20.20 -1.01
N LEU A 177 -18.91 -19.77 -1.26
CA LEU A 177 -18.34 -19.81 -2.61
C LEU A 177 -18.24 -21.26 -3.12
N VAL A 178 -17.59 -22.14 -2.38
CA VAL A 178 -17.41 -23.56 -2.77
C VAL A 178 -18.73 -24.35 -2.73
N ARG A 179 -19.74 -23.91 -2.00
CA ARG A 179 -21.03 -24.61 -1.96
C ARG A 179 -22.03 -24.17 -3.02
N LEU A 180 -21.98 -22.90 -3.43
CA LEU A 180 -23.02 -22.31 -4.27
C LEU A 180 -22.54 -22.06 -5.70
N ALA A 181 -21.24 -21.79 -5.89
CA ALA A 181 -20.68 -21.50 -7.20
C ALA A 181 -20.54 -22.76 -8.08
N PRO A 182 -20.66 -22.62 -9.41
CA PRO A 182 -20.28 -23.67 -10.34
C PRO A 182 -18.76 -23.93 -10.27
N HIS A 183 -18.36 -25.18 -10.49
CA HIS A 183 -16.96 -25.60 -10.39
C HIS A 183 -16.34 -25.89 -11.76
N THR A 184 -15.13 -25.39 -11.97
CA THR A 184 -14.31 -25.67 -13.15
C THR A 184 -13.61 -27.03 -13.03
N GLN A 185 -13.22 -27.61 -14.17
CA GLN A 185 -12.48 -28.87 -14.21
C GLN A 185 -11.04 -28.71 -13.70
N SER A 186 -10.53 -29.73 -12.98
CA SER A 186 -9.18 -29.68 -12.39
C SER A 186 -8.04 -29.59 -13.40
N ASN A 187 -8.21 -30.13 -14.61
CA ASN A 187 -7.18 -30.07 -15.65
C ASN A 187 -6.87 -28.63 -16.09
N GLU A 188 -7.88 -27.75 -16.13
CA GLU A 188 -7.70 -26.35 -16.48
C GLU A 188 -6.86 -25.63 -15.41
N ILE A 189 -7.07 -25.95 -14.13
CA ILE A 189 -6.37 -25.27 -13.03
C ILE A 189 -4.91 -25.69 -12.90
N TRP A 190 -4.62 -26.98 -13.07
CA TRP A 190 -3.27 -27.51 -12.89
C TRP A 190 -2.46 -27.62 -14.19
N GLY A 191 -3.13 -27.56 -15.34
CA GLY A 191 -2.53 -27.78 -16.67
C GLY A 191 -2.43 -26.54 -17.54
N THR A 192 -3.15 -25.46 -17.23
CA THR A 192 -3.19 -24.26 -18.09
C THR A 192 -2.24 -23.18 -17.59
N PHE A 193 -1.40 -22.68 -18.50
CA PHE A 193 -0.58 -21.50 -18.29
C PHE A 193 -0.98 -20.42 -19.31
N LEU A 194 -1.28 -19.23 -18.82
CA LEU A 194 -1.71 -18.09 -19.64
C LEU A 194 -0.56 -17.10 -19.81
N ASN A 195 -0.49 -16.50 -21.00
CA ASN A 195 0.47 -15.45 -21.31
C ASN A 195 -0.24 -14.30 -22.03
N SER A 196 -0.35 -13.14 -21.36
CA SER A 196 -1.05 -11.95 -21.84
C SER A 196 -0.22 -11.07 -22.79
N GLY A 197 0.69 -11.68 -23.58
CA GLY A 197 1.51 -10.97 -24.59
C GLY A 197 2.96 -10.73 -24.19
N TRP A 198 3.45 -11.38 -23.13
CA TRP A 198 4.86 -11.36 -22.75
C TRP A 198 5.71 -12.22 -23.68
N SER A 199 6.98 -11.86 -23.83
CA SER A 199 7.93 -12.51 -24.75
C SER A 199 8.18 -13.99 -24.47
N SER A 200 7.92 -14.46 -23.25
CA SER A 200 8.05 -15.87 -22.89
C SER A 200 7.06 -16.26 -21.79
N MET A 201 6.75 -17.56 -21.71
CA MET A 201 5.91 -18.11 -20.64
C MET A 201 6.54 -17.91 -19.25
N SER A 202 7.88 -18.03 -19.15
CA SER A 202 8.59 -17.82 -17.89
C SER A 202 8.44 -16.38 -17.38
N LEU A 203 8.54 -15.39 -18.28
CA LEU A 203 8.32 -14.00 -17.90
C LEU A 203 6.87 -13.76 -17.44
N ALA A 204 5.88 -14.28 -18.19
CA ALA A 204 4.48 -14.21 -17.79
C ALA A 204 4.24 -14.84 -16.41
N PHE A 205 4.87 -15.98 -16.13
CA PHE A 205 4.78 -16.65 -14.83
C PHE A 205 5.33 -15.80 -13.68
N PHE A 206 6.51 -15.20 -13.83
CA PHE A 206 7.08 -14.33 -12.78
C PHE A 206 6.29 -13.04 -12.58
N ILE A 207 5.64 -12.53 -13.63
CA ILE A 207 4.73 -11.38 -13.51
C ILE A 207 3.46 -11.80 -12.76
N GLY A 208 2.89 -12.97 -13.06
CA GLY A 208 1.76 -13.51 -12.32
C GLY A 208 2.10 -13.86 -10.86
N MET A 209 3.36 -14.19 -10.57
CA MET A 209 3.84 -14.48 -9.21
C MET A 209 3.65 -13.30 -8.25
N GLU A 210 3.65 -12.05 -8.75
CA GLU A 210 3.37 -10.86 -7.97
C GLU A 210 2.07 -11.01 -7.16
N GLY A 211 0.99 -11.46 -7.81
CA GLY A 211 -0.33 -11.58 -7.20
C GLY A 211 -0.42 -12.58 -6.04
N VAL A 212 0.48 -13.58 -6.02
CA VAL A 212 0.54 -14.58 -4.94
C VAL A 212 1.64 -14.31 -3.92
N ALA A 213 2.66 -13.52 -4.27
CA ALA A 213 3.75 -13.14 -3.37
C ALA A 213 3.39 -11.91 -2.52
N ALA A 214 2.66 -10.94 -3.09
CA ALA A 214 2.30 -9.70 -2.41
C ALA A 214 1.57 -9.90 -1.05
N PRO A 215 0.66 -10.87 -0.88
CA PRO A 215 -0.02 -11.09 0.40
C PRO A 215 0.89 -11.51 1.57
N PHE A 216 2.16 -11.86 1.33
CA PHE A 216 3.11 -12.26 2.37
C PHE A 216 3.95 -11.09 2.92
N VAL A 217 3.79 -9.88 2.37
CA VAL A 217 4.47 -8.67 2.84
C VAL A 217 3.94 -8.25 4.22
N GLY A 218 4.80 -7.66 5.06
CA GLY A 218 4.42 -7.11 6.37
C GLY A 218 4.68 -8.03 7.57
N THR A 219 5.19 -9.25 7.34
CA THR A 219 5.55 -10.20 8.41
C THR A 219 6.60 -9.63 9.39
N ASP A 220 7.48 -8.76 8.91
CA ASP A 220 8.49 -8.06 9.71
C ASP A 220 7.91 -6.99 10.64
N GLY A 221 6.61 -6.68 10.53
CA GLY A 221 5.88 -5.84 11.48
C GLY A 221 6.10 -6.24 12.95
N ALA A 222 6.20 -7.55 13.22
CA ALA A 222 6.47 -8.08 14.55
C ALA A 222 7.86 -7.67 15.11
N VAL A 223 8.84 -7.39 14.25
CA VAL A 223 10.18 -6.93 14.64
C VAL A 223 10.11 -5.51 15.21
N HIS A 224 9.26 -4.66 14.64
CA HIS A 224 9.09 -3.27 15.08
C HIS A 224 8.43 -3.17 16.46
N MET A 225 7.67 -4.18 16.86
CA MET A 225 7.05 -4.25 18.19
C MET A 225 7.95 -4.94 19.23
N SER A 226 9.21 -5.25 18.89
CA SER A 226 10.10 -6.02 19.75
C SER A 226 10.36 -5.37 21.12
N GLU A 227 10.33 -4.05 21.20
CA GLU A 227 10.49 -3.30 22.45
C GLU A 227 9.25 -3.37 23.36
N GLU A 228 8.07 -3.64 22.81
CA GLU A 228 6.79 -3.63 23.52
C GLU A 228 6.30 -5.03 23.95
N ILE A 229 7.02 -6.09 23.57
CA ILE A 229 6.63 -7.49 23.84
C ILE A 229 7.56 -8.18 24.84
N LYS A 230 6.98 -9.04 25.67
CA LYS A 230 7.76 -9.88 26.58
C LYS A 230 8.47 -10.99 25.82
N GLY A 231 9.79 -11.13 26.04
CA GLY A 231 10.59 -12.21 25.49
C GLY A 231 10.78 -12.14 23.98
N ALA A 232 11.02 -10.95 23.42
CA ALA A 232 11.12 -10.68 21.99
C ALA A 232 11.97 -11.69 21.20
N ALA A 233 13.12 -12.12 21.74
CA ALA A 233 14.02 -13.08 21.11
C ALA A 233 13.37 -14.45 20.77
N LYS A 234 12.27 -14.80 21.42
CA LYS A 234 11.47 -16.01 21.11
C LYS A 234 10.11 -15.65 20.51
N THR A 235 9.49 -14.59 20.97
CA THR A 235 8.14 -14.19 20.54
C THR A 235 8.13 -13.70 19.10
N VAL A 236 9.07 -12.83 18.70
CA VAL A 236 9.13 -12.29 17.33
C VAL A 236 9.33 -13.41 16.29
N PRO A 237 10.36 -14.28 16.41
CA PRO A 237 10.58 -15.30 15.37
C PRO A 237 9.41 -16.30 15.28
N ARG A 238 8.79 -16.64 16.42
CA ARG A 238 7.61 -17.51 16.44
C ARG A 238 6.41 -16.85 15.78
N ALA A 239 6.14 -15.57 16.08
CA ALA A 239 5.05 -14.83 15.48
C ALA A 239 5.19 -14.77 13.96
N MET A 240 6.41 -14.50 13.45
CA MET A 240 6.70 -14.48 12.02
C MET A 240 6.46 -15.84 11.35
N ILE A 241 6.89 -16.94 11.98
CA ILE A 241 6.66 -18.28 11.44
C ILE A 241 5.17 -18.61 11.44
N TYR A 242 4.46 -18.36 12.54
CA TYR A 242 3.04 -18.65 12.63
C TYR A 242 2.22 -17.80 11.66
N SER A 243 2.53 -16.52 11.49
CA SER A 243 1.81 -15.65 10.56
C SER A 243 1.98 -16.11 9.11
N ILE A 244 3.18 -16.51 8.70
CA ILE A 244 3.43 -17.07 7.35
C ILE A 244 2.64 -18.37 7.16
N MET A 245 2.64 -19.27 8.15
CA MET A 245 1.94 -20.55 8.04
C MET A 245 0.42 -20.37 7.98
N ILE A 246 -0.13 -19.49 8.82
CA ILE A 246 -1.57 -19.17 8.84
C ILE A 246 -1.96 -18.53 7.50
N ASN A 247 -1.27 -17.45 7.08
CA ASN A 247 -1.61 -16.76 5.83
C ASN A 247 -1.35 -17.62 4.59
N GLY A 248 -0.33 -18.48 4.61
CA GLY A 248 -0.08 -19.44 3.53
C GLY A 248 -1.22 -20.43 3.36
N PHE A 249 -1.77 -20.95 4.46
CA PHE A 249 -2.92 -21.86 4.42
C PHE A 249 -4.20 -21.14 3.98
N LEU A 250 -4.51 -19.99 4.58
CA LEU A 250 -5.73 -19.23 4.26
C LEU A 250 -5.69 -18.70 2.82
N GLY A 251 -4.58 -18.07 2.42
CA GLY A 251 -4.38 -17.55 1.07
C GLY A 251 -4.37 -18.65 0.01
N GLY A 252 -3.64 -19.75 0.24
CA GLY A 252 -3.63 -20.89 -0.67
C GLY A 252 -5.00 -21.55 -0.80
N GLY A 253 -5.74 -21.71 0.31
CA GLY A 253 -7.10 -22.25 0.30
C GLY A 253 -8.08 -21.36 -0.49
N MET A 254 -8.05 -20.04 -0.25
CA MET A 254 -8.92 -19.10 -0.95
C MET A 254 -8.56 -18.98 -2.44
N LEU A 255 -7.26 -19.02 -2.78
CA LEU A 255 -6.79 -19.04 -4.16
C LEU A 255 -7.35 -20.24 -4.92
N LEU A 256 -7.21 -21.45 -4.37
CA LEU A 256 -7.77 -22.65 -4.99
C LEU A 256 -9.28 -22.56 -5.12
N ALA A 257 -10.00 -22.18 -4.06
CA ALA A 257 -11.44 -22.03 -4.11
C ALA A 257 -11.88 -21.04 -5.20
N THR A 258 -11.21 -19.89 -5.30
CA THR A 258 -11.51 -18.89 -6.32
C THR A 258 -11.21 -19.41 -7.72
N LEU A 259 -10.10 -20.12 -7.94
CA LEU A 259 -9.77 -20.73 -9.24
C LEU A 259 -10.82 -21.77 -9.66
N TYR A 260 -11.31 -22.59 -8.73
CA TYR A 260 -12.38 -23.55 -9.01
C TYR A 260 -13.74 -22.88 -9.22
N CYS A 261 -14.00 -21.73 -8.58
CA CYS A 261 -15.31 -21.08 -8.57
C CYS A 261 -15.40 -19.83 -9.44
N ALA A 262 -14.34 -19.48 -10.19
CA ALA A 262 -14.22 -18.22 -10.91
C ALA A 262 -15.29 -18.04 -12.00
N GLY A 263 -15.73 -19.15 -12.62
CA GLY A 263 -16.62 -19.09 -13.78
C GLY A 263 -15.98 -18.36 -14.95
N ASP A 264 -16.77 -17.53 -15.64
CA ASP A 264 -16.28 -16.72 -16.77
C ASP A 264 -15.50 -15.49 -16.28
N LEU A 265 -14.17 -15.59 -16.37
CA LEU A 265 -13.24 -14.54 -15.99
C LEU A 265 -13.27 -13.32 -16.92
N GLU A 266 -13.66 -13.47 -18.19
CA GLU A 266 -13.74 -12.31 -19.10
C GLU A 266 -14.89 -11.39 -18.69
N THR A 267 -16.05 -11.98 -18.41
CA THR A 267 -17.20 -11.23 -17.89
C THR A 267 -16.91 -10.64 -16.51
N ALA A 268 -16.24 -11.39 -15.61
CA ALA A 268 -15.87 -10.89 -14.29
C ALA A 268 -14.86 -9.72 -14.38
N ALA A 269 -13.91 -9.77 -15.30
CA ALA A 269 -12.93 -8.72 -15.54
C ALA A 269 -13.55 -7.45 -16.15
N ALA A 270 -14.63 -7.59 -16.92
CA ALA A 270 -15.38 -6.47 -17.48
C ALA A 270 -16.34 -5.79 -16.47
N SER A 271 -16.44 -6.32 -15.24
CA SER A 271 -17.35 -5.79 -14.21
C SER A 271 -17.05 -4.32 -13.87
N PRO A 272 -18.10 -3.47 -13.74
CA PRO A 272 -17.91 -2.07 -13.34
C PRO A 272 -17.42 -1.92 -11.90
N THR A 273 -17.43 -2.98 -11.08
CA THR A 273 -16.90 -2.97 -9.72
C THR A 273 -15.39 -2.76 -9.65
N GLY A 274 -14.67 -2.94 -10.76
CA GLY A 274 -13.21 -2.77 -10.86
C GLY A 274 -12.39 -3.93 -10.28
N TYR A 275 -13.04 -4.87 -9.58
CA TYR A 275 -12.41 -6.06 -9.01
C TYR A 275 -13.18 -7.33 -9.42
N PRO A 276 -12.55 -8.24 -10.18
CA PRO A 276 -13.23 -9.43 -10.70
C PRO A 276 -13.81 -10.34 -9.61
N PHE A 277 -13.14 -10.45 -8.47
CA PHE A 277 -13.59 -11.32 -7.38
C PHE A 277 -14.97 -10.90 -6.82
N ILE A 278 -15.31 -9.60 -6.85
CA ILE A 278 -16.62 -9.11 -6.41
C ILE A 278 -17.72 -9.67 -7.32
N ALA A 279 -17.47 -9.70 -8.63
CA ALA A 279 -18.36 -10.30 -9.60
C ALA A 279 -18.42 -11.83 -9.46
N ILE A 280 -17.28 -12.48 -9.21
CA ILE A 280 -17.21 -13.93 -8.93
C ILE A 280 -18.09 -14.29 -7.72
N PHE A 281 -18.02 -13.51 -6.63
CA PHE A 281 -18.87 -13.74 -5.46
C PHE A 281 -20.34 -13.55 -5.78
N ALA A 282 -20.70 -12.47 -6.47
CA ALA A 282 -22.09 -12.19 -6.89
C ALA A 282 -22.66 -13.31 -7.77
N ASN A 283 -21.87 -13.80 -8.72
CA ASN A 283 -22.25 -14.89 -9.62
C ASN A 283 -22.34 -16.23 -8.88
N GLY A 284 -21.39 -16.50 -7.97
CA GLY A 284 -21.33 -17.73 -7.20
C GLY A 284 -22.51 -17.89 -6.24
N VAL A 285 -22.80 -16.85 -5.44
CA VAL A 285 -23.91 -16.88 -4.47
C VAL A 285 -25.25 -16.43 -5.05
N LYS A 286 -25.26 -15.91 -6.28
CA LYS A 286 -26.45 -15.39 -7.00
C LYS A 286 -27.25 -14.37 -6.19
N SER A 287 -26.55 -13.57 -5.39
CA SER A 287 -27.15 -12.58 -4.50
C SER A 287 -26.22 -11.41 -4.29
N THR A 288 -26.68 -10.21 -4.63
CA THR A 288 -25.96 -8.96 -4.34
C THR A 288 -25.71 -8.82 -2.84
N ALA A 289 -26.72 -9.09 -2.01
CA ALA A 289 -26.60 -9.01 -0.56
C ALA A 289 -25.58 -10.03 -0.01
N GLY A 290 -25.60 -11.28 -0.52
CA GLY A 290 -24.63 -12.30 -0.12
C GLY A 290 -23.19 -11.91 -0.49
N ALA A 291 -22.98 -11.44 -1.72
CA ALA A 291 -21.68 -10.97 -2.18
C ALA A 291 -21.19 -9.73 -1.41
N THR A 292 -22.08 -8.79 -1.09
CA THR A 292 -21.78 -7.65 -0.23
C THR A 292 -21.31 -8.07 1.15
N VAL A 293 -21.94 -9.08 1.77
CA VAL A 293 -21.49 -9.58 3.08
C VAL A 293 -20.09 -10.21 2.95
N MET A 294 -19.88 -11.05 1.94
CA MET A 294 -18.57 -11.68 1.69
C MET A 294 -17.47 -10.64 1.45
N GLU A 295 -17.75 -9.58 0.71
CA GLU A 295 -16.80 -8.49 0.48
C GLU A 295 -16.54 -7.64 1.73
N LYS A 296 -17.59 -7.34 2.52
CA LYS A 296 -17.45 -6.60 3.77
C LYS A 296 -16.56 -7.30 4.79
N GLU A 297 -16.53 -8.63 4.82
CA GLU A 297 -15.61 -9.37 5.69
C GLU A 297 -14.13 -9.18 5.28
N ILE A 298 -13.87 -8.86 4.01
CA ILE A 298 -12.52 -8.59 3.49
C ILE A 298 -12.07 -7.18 3.88
N LEU A 299 -12.97 -6.20 3.90
CA LEU A 299 -12.61 -4.79 4.06
C LEU A 299 -11.81 -4.46 5.35
N PRO A 300 -12.11 -5.03 6.54
CA PRO A 300 -11.30 -4.82 7.75
C PRO A 300 -9.90 -5.45 7.71
N GLN A 301 -9.60 -6.27 6.69
CA GLN A 301 -8.33 -7.00 6.53
C GLN A 301 -7.34 -6.27 5.60
N VAL A 302 -7.75 -5.13 5.00
CA VAL A 302 -6.99 -4.34 4.02
C VAL A 302 -6.67 -2.96 4.59
#